data_AF-A0A452S315-F1
#
_entry.id   AF-A0A452S315-F1
#
_cell.length_a   1.000
_cell.length_b   1.000
_cell.length_c   1.000
_cell.angle_alpha   90.00
_cell.angle_beta   90.00
_cell.angle_gamma   90.00
#
_symmetry.space_group_name_H-M   'P 1'
#
loop_
_entity.id
_entity.type
_entity.pdbx_description
1 polymer ?
#
loop_
_entity_poly.entity_id
_entity_poly.type
_entity_poly.pdbx_seq_one_letter_code
_entity_poly.pdbx_strand_id
1 'polypeptide(L)'
;MNGSATSLNSVGEACTNMKHEFNQCFNRWFAEKFLKEDSSRDPCTDFFKCYQQCIQKAIKEEEFPIEGLEFRGHAKEKPKSSS
;
A
#
# COMPACT_ATOMS: atom_id res chain seq x y z
N MET A 1 29.42 -4.01 -12.55
CA MET A 1 28.05 -4.57 -12.53
C MET A 1 27.35 -3.96 -11.32
N ASN A 2 27.01 -2.67 -11.37
CA ASN A 2 25.69 -2.11 -11.69
C ASN A 2 24.51 -2.75 -10.92
N GLY A 3 24.04 -2.00 -9.92
CA GLY A 3 22.64 -1.94 -9.51
C GLY A 3 22.15 -3.04 -8.58
N SER A 4 22.49 -2.98 -7.29
CA SER A 4 21.61 -3.54 -6.26
C SER A 4 20.28 -2.77 -6.34
N ALA A 5 19.34 -3.29 -7.13
CA ALA A 5 17.94 -3.02 -6.91
C ALA A 5 17.65 -3.52 -5.50
N THR A 6 17.64 -2.60 -4.53
CA THR A 6 17.12 -2.85 -3.20
C THR A 6 15.65 -3.16 -3.38
N SER A 7 15.32 -4.43 -3.61
CA SER A 7 13.96 -4.95 -3.48
C SER A 7 13.48 -4.49 -2.13
N LEU A 8 12.59 -3.50 -2.10
CA LEU A 8 12.05 -2.96 -0.86
C LEU A 8 11.28 -4.09 -0.20
N ASN A 9 11.84 -4.69 0.84
CA ASN A 9 11.16 -5.71 1.63
C ASN A 9 9.83 -5.16 2.14
N SER A 10 8.83 -6.04 2.29
CA SER A 10 7.58 -5.67 2.93
C SER A 10 7.73 -5.73 4.46
N VAL A 11 6.74 -5.20 5.19
CA VAL A 11 6.71 -5.25 6.67
C VAL A 11 6.74 -6.70 7.15
N GLY A 12 6.02 -7.59 6.47
CA GLY A 12 6.19 -9.03 6.62
C GLY A 12 7.10 -9.60 5.54
N GLU A 13 8.12 -10.36 5.93
CA GLU A 13 9.04 -11.00 4.97
C GLU A 13 8.27 -11.89 3.97
N ALA A 14 7.27 -12.62 4.47
CA ALA A 14 6.36 -13.44 3.67
C ALA A 14 5.58 -12.63 2.62
N CYS A 15 5.35 -11.34 2.84
CA CYS A 15 4.61 -10.47 1.91
C CYS A 15 5.52 -9.84 0.84
N THR A 16 6.84 -10.02 0.92
CA THR A 16 7.81 -9.37 0.02
C THR A 16 7.65 -9.83 -1.43
N ASN A 17 7.41 -11.12 -1.67
CA ASN A 17 7.23 -11.61 -3.04
C ASN A 17 5.92 -11.07 -3.66
N MET A 18 4.81 -11.12 -2.91
CA MET A 18 3.51 -10.59 -3.37
C MET A 18 3.56 -9.07 -3.59
N LYS A 19 4.32 -8.33 -2.77
CA LYS A 19 4.59 -6.91 -2.97
C LYS A 19 5.23 -6.64 -4.32
N HIS A 20 6.22 -7.46 -4.68
CA HIS A 20 6.98 -7.27 -5.91
C HIS A 20 6.08 -7.46 -7.15
N GLU A 21 5.29 -8.54 -7.17
CA GLU A 21 4.33 -8.81 -8.27
C GLU A 21 3.28 -7.69 -8.39
N PHE A 22 2.70 -7.27 -7.26
CA PHE A 22 1.74 -6.16 -7.24
C PHE A 22 2.38 -4.86 -7.74
N ASN A 23 3.56 -4.48 -7.23
CA ASN A 23 4.24 -3.24 -7.63
C ASN A 23 4.59 -3.24 -9.12
N GLN A 24 5.06 -4.37 -9.66
CA GLN A 24 5.39 -4.46 -11.08
C GLN A 24 4.14 -4.26 -11.95
N CYS A 25 3.03 -4.90 -11.59
CA CYS A 25 1.75 -4.74 -12.27
C CYS A 25 1.25 -3.28 -12.16
N PHE A 26 1.23 -2.74 -10.94
CA PHE A 26 0.72 -1.40 -10.65
C PHE A 26 1.52 -0.32 -11.36
N ASN A 27 2.86 -0.37 -11.34
CA ASN A 27 3.69 0.64 -12.00
C ASN A 27 3.44 0.70 -13.51
N ARG A 28 3.25 -0.47 -14.14
CA ARG A 28 2.92 -0.54 -15.56
C ARG A 28 1.53 0.04 -15.84
N TRP A 29 0.52 -0.41 -15.08
CA TRP A 29 -0.84 0.09 -15.24
C TRP A 29 -0.91 1.60 -14.97
N PHE A 30 -0.23 2.09 -13.94
CA PHE A 30 -0.18 3.50 -13.59
C PHE A 30 0.41 4.35 -14.71
N ALA A 31 1.55 3.94 -15.28
CA ALA A 31 2.22 4.68 -16.35
C ALA A 31 1.46 4.63 -17.70
N GLU A 32 0.82 3.50 -18.01
CA GLU A 32 0.20 3.28 -19.32
C GLU A 32 -1.28 3.64 -19.37
N LYS A 33 -2.00 3.50 -18.24
CA LYS A 33 -3.46 3.64 -18.19
C LYS A 33 -3.87 4.86 -17.38
N PHE A 34 -3.47 4.89 -16.10
CA PHE A 34 -3.91 5.95 -15.19
C PHE A 34 -3.43 7.34 -15.64
N LEU A 35 -2.15 7.50 -15.97
CA LEU A 35 -1.59 8.78 -16.43
C LEU A 35 -2.08 9.22 -17.81
N LYS A 36 -2.64 8.30 -18.61
CA LYS A 36 -3.11 8.56 -19.98
C LYS A 36 -4.63 8.66 -20.09
N GLU A 37 -5.32 8.79 -18.94
CA GLU A 37 -6.78 8.89 -18.82
C GLU A 37 -7.56 7.68 -19.38
N ASP A 38 -6.88 6.54 -19.56
CA ASP A 38 -7.53 5.28 -19.91
C ASP A 38 -8.02 4.62 -18.62
N SER A 39 -9.32 4.77 -18.34
CA SER A 39 -10.01 4.24 -17.15
C SER A 39 -10.27 2.73 -17.22
N SER A 40 -9.46 2.01 -18.00
CA SER A 40 -9.49 0.55 -18.03
C SER A 40 -9.31 -0.03 -16.63
N ARG A 41 -10.21 -0.97 -16.30
CA ARG A 41 -10.31 -1.64 -15.01
C ARG A 41 -8.95 -2.16 -14.58
N ASP A 42 -8.56 -1.87 -13.34
CA ASP A 42 -7.25 -2.24 -12.78
C ASP A 42 -7.06 -3.77 -12.81
N PRO A 43 -6.11 -4.29 -13.63
CA PRO A 43 -5.86 -5.72 -13.75
C PRO A 43 -5.06 -6.28 -12.56
N CYS A 44 -4.54 -5.41 -11.70
CA CYS A 44 -3.71 -5.73 -10.55
C CYS A 44 -4.51 -5.93 -9.26
N THR A 45 -5.84 -5.73 -9.32
CA THR A 45 -6.75 -5.84 -8.18
C THR A 45 -6.61 -7.16 -7.40
N ASP A 46 -6.42 -8.28 -8.09
CA ASP A 46 -6.30 -9.59 -7.42
C ASP A 46 -4.95 -9.75 -6.72
N PHE A 47 -3.85 -9.30 -7.34
CA PHE A 47 -2.55 -9.22 -6.67
C PHE A 47 -2.60 -8.30 -5.44
N PHE A 48 -3.31 -7.18 -5.56
CA PHE A 48 -3.48 -6.24 -4.46
C PHE A 48 -4.21 -6.86 -3.28
N LYS A 49 -5.30 -7.60 -3.51
CA LYS A 49 -6.05 -8.28 -2.43
C LYS A 49 -5.18 -9.26 -1.66
N CYS A 50 -4.41 -10.09 -2.36
CA CYS A 50 -3.49 -11.05 -1.73
C CYS A 50 -2.42 -10.33 -0.90
N TYR A 51 -1.82 -9.27 -1.46
CA TYR A 51 -0.80 -8.48 -0.77
C TYR A 51 -1.38 -7.75 0.45
N GLN A 52 -2.54 -7.11 0.31
CA GLN A 52 -3.22 -6.38 1.37
C GLN A 52 -3.55 -7.29 2.57
N GLN A 53 -4.07 -8.50 2.32
CA GLN A 53 -4.35 -9.47 3.38
C GLN A 53 -3.09 -9.85 4.16
N CYS A 54 -1.98 -10.06 3.45
CA CYS A 54 -0.69 -10.37 4.07
C CYS A 54 -0.18 -9.22 4.94
N ILE A 55 -0.19 -7.99 4.42
CA ILE A 55 0.27 -6.80 5.15
C ILE A 55 -0.60 -6.50 6.37
N GLN A 56 -1.93 -6.60 6.24
CA GLN A 56 -2.86 -6.34 7.35
C GLN A 56 -2.56 -7.25 8.54
N LYS A 57 -2.21 -8.52 8.26
CA LYS A 57 -1.76 -9.44 9.29
C LYS A 57 -0.42 -9.01 9.89
N ALA A 58 0.58 -8.71 9.07
CA ALA A 58 1.91 -8.30 9.54
C ALA A 58 1.87 -7.00 10.37
N ILE A 59 1.07 -6.02 9.98
CA ILE A 59 0.86 -4.76 10.71
C ILE A 59 0.32 -5.01 12.11
N LYS A 60 -0.65 -5.94 12.22
CA LYS A 60 -1.29 -6.29 13.48
C LYS A 60 -0.33 -7.04 14.40
N GLU A 61 0.51 -7.92 13.83
CA GLU A 61 1.53 -8.67 14.58
C GLU A 61 2.66 -7.76 15.09
N GLU A 62 3.05 -6.76 14.30
CA GLU A 62 4.09 -5.78 14.66
C GLU A 62 3.55 -4.57 15.45
N GLU A 63 2.25 -4.57 15.80
CA GLU A 63 1.56 -3.52 16.58
C GLU A 63 1.71 -2.09 16.02
N PHE A 64 1.77 -1.93 14.69
CA PHE A 64 1.85 -0.60 14.08
C PHE A 64 0.53 0.18 14.26
N PRO A 65 0.53 1.37 14.88
CA PRO A 65 -0.68 2.16 15.12
C PRO A 65 -1.08 2.96 13.87
N ILE A 66 -1.71 2.28 12.91
CA ILE A 66 -2.20 2.88 11.66
C ILE A 66 -3.71 3.16 11.71
N GLU A 67 -4.40 2.49 12.65
CA GLU A 67 -5.84 2.65 12.84
C GLU A 67 -6.15 4.00 13.50
N GLY A 68 -7.08 4.75 12.90
CA GLY A 68 -7.43 6.11 13.34
C GLY A 68 -6.60 7.22 12.70
N LEU A 69 -5.69 6.91 11.77
CA LEU A 69 -5.07 7.90 10.90
C LEU A 69 -6.04 8.29 9.78
N GLU A 70 -6.33 9.58 9.67
CA GLU A 70 -7.19 10.12 8.62
C GLU A 70 -6.39 10.40 7.34
N PHE A 71 -6.98 10.09 6.19
CA PHE A 71 -6.40 10.43 4.89
C PHE A 71 -6.18 11.95 4.79
N ARG A 72 -4.99 12.37 4.35
CA ARG A 72 -4.57 13.79 4.29
C ARG A 72 -4.48 14.48 5.68
N GLY A 73 -4.50 13.74 6.79
CA GLY A 73 -4.03 14.23 8.08
C GLY A 73 -4.82 15.40 8.68
N HIS A 74 -6.15 15.41 8.54
CA HIS A 74 -6.95 16.29 9.40
C HIS A 74 -6.95 15.66 10.80
N ALA A 75 -5.99 16.07 11.62
CA ALA A 75 -6.01 15.74 13.04
C ALA A 75 -7.37 16.21 13.58
N LYS A 76 -8.19 15.29 14.11
CA LYS A 76 -9.40 15.69 14.82
C LYS A 76 -8.96 16.50 16.03
N GLU A 77 -9.09 17.82 15.93
CA GLU A 77 -9.03 18.67 17.11
C GLU A 77 -10.05 18.12 18.10
N LYS A 78 -9.58 17.78 19.30
CA LYS A 78 -10.43 17.37 20.42
C LYS A 78 -11.51 18.44 20.59
N PRO A 79 -12.81 18.10 20.66
CA PRO A 79 -13.81 19.09 21.03
C PRO A 79 -13.46 19.59 22.43
N LYS A 80 -13.11 20.88 22.55
CA LYS A 80 -13.08 21.57 23.84
C LYS A 80 -14.49 21.48 24.41
N SER A 81 -14.66 20.64 25.43
CA SER A 81 -15.76 20.76 26.37
C SER A 81 -15.65 22.16 26.97
N SER A 82 -16.45 23.08 26.48
CA SER A 82 -16.73 24.34 27.15
C SER A 82 -17.59 24.02 28.37
N SER A 83 -17.08 24.35 29.55
CA SER A 83 -17.87 24.48 30.78
C SER A 83 -18.95 25.53 30.63
#